data_AF-A0A093J733-F1
#
_entry.id   AF-A0A093J733-F1
#
_cell.length_a   1.000
_cell.length_b   1.000
_cell.length_c   1.000
_cell.angle_alpha   90.00
_cell.angle_beta   90.00
_cell.angle_gamma   90.00
#
_symmetry.space_group_name_H-M   'P 1'
#
loop_
_entity.id
_entity.type
_entity.pdbx_description
1 polymer ?
#
loop_
_entity_poly.entity_id
_entity_poly.type
_entity_poly.pdbx_seq_one_letter_code
_entity_poly.pdbx_strand_id
1 'polypeptide(L)'
;AARRRKRAPEPGRNKATVKGRVVKSAIEEYHKKADVNHLRANLQYMLKGRFVAKKAITEQVLAQNRGRKSKDQPPKKAAKKKPEGTVFTEEDFRKFEREYFGRP
;
A
#
# COMPACT_ATOMS: atom_id res chain seq x y z
N ALA A 1 -24.12 -58.51 -46.63
CA ALA A 1 -24.63 -57.98 -45.35
C ALA A 1 -24.37 -59.01 -44.23
N ALA A 2 -23.35 -58.82 -43.39
CA ALA A 2 -23.04 -59.74 -42.30
C ALA A 2 -23.73 -59.27 -40.99
N ARG A 3 -24.69 -60.05 -40.49
CA ARG A 3 -25.40 -59.77 -39.24
C ARG A 3 -24.44 -59.89 -38.04
N ARG A 4 -24.12 -58.76 -37.41
CA ARG A 4 -23.35 -58.67 -36.16
C ARG A 4 -24.18 -59.31 -35.02
N ARG A 5 -23.78 -60.48 -34.54
CA ARG A 5 -24.40 -61.12 -33.35
C ARG A 5 -24.12 -60.22 -32.14
N LYS A 6 -25.17 -59.67 -31.51
CA LYS A 6 -25.04 -58.96 -30.24
C LYS A 6 -24.76 -59.99 -29.13
N ARG A 7 -23.69 -59.78 -28.36
CA ARG A 7 -23.40 -60.58 -27.16
C ARG A 7 -24.57 -60.42 -26.17
N ALA A 8 -24.95 -61.52 -25.53
CA ALA A 8 -25.97 -61.52 -24.49
C ALA A 8 -25.54 -60.58 -23.34
N PRO A 9 -26.48 -59.84 -22.72
CA PRO A 9 -26.16 -59.04 -21.54
C PRO A 9 -25.68 -59.98 -20.43
N GLU A 10 -24.52 -59.67 -19.85
CA GLU A 10 -24.03 -60.45 -18.71
C GLU A 10 -25.04 -60.40 -17.56
N PRO A 11 -25.24 -61.53 -16.84
CA PRO A 11 -26.15 -61.56 -15.71
C PRO A 11 -25.77 -60.47 -14.71
N GLY A 12 -26.73 -59.61 -14.40
CA GLY A 12 -26.55 -58.47 -13.49
C GLY A 12 -25.90 -58.95 -12.20
N ARG A 13 -24.67 -58.47 -11.94
CA ARG A 13 -23.87 -58.86 -10.77
C ARG A 13 -24.74 -58.78 -9.50
N ASN A 14 -24.87 -59.89 -8.79
CA ASN A 14 -25.64 -59.99 -7.57
C ASN A 14 -25.15 -58.94 -6.55
N LYS A 15 -25.99 -57.93 -6.27
CA LYS A 15 -25.67 -56.81 -5.37
C LYS A 15 -25.58 -57.21 -3.89
N ALA A 16 -25.75 -58.48 -3.55
CA ALA A 16 -25.67 -58.99 -2.18
C ALA A 16 -24.31 -59.62 -1.82
N THR A 17 -23.48 -59.96 -2.80
CA THR A 17 -22.20 -60.64 -2.54
C THR A 17 -21.08 -59.62 -2.30
N VAL A 18 -20.32 -59.80 -1.22
CA VAL A 18 -19.16 -58.95 -0.85
C VAL A 18 -17.90 -59.29 -1.67
N LYS A 19 -17.90 -60.45 -2.35
CA LYS A 19 -16.77 -60.93 -3.16
C LYS A 19 -16.45 -59.92 -4.28
N GLY A 20 -15.27 -59.31 -4.21
CA GLY A 20 -14.79 -58.29 -5.17
C GLY A 20 -15.13 -56.85 -4.80
N ARG A 21 -15.71 -56.57 -3.62
CA ARG A 21 -15.88 -55.20 -3.14
C ARG A 21 -14.58 -54.68 -2.53
N VAL A 22 -14.12 -53.54 -3.02
CA VAL A 22 -13.03 -52.78 -2.40
C VAL A 22 -13.63 -52.01 -1.23
N VAL A 23 -13.19 -52.31 -0.01
CA VAL A 23 -13.57 -51.54 1.17
C VAL A 23 -12.92 -50.17 1.06
N LYS A 24 -13.74 -49.13 0.93
CA LYS A 24 -13.25 -47.76 0.98
C LYS A 24 -13.17 -47.34 2.44
N SER A 25 -12.06 -46.72 2.81
CA SER A 25 -11.93 -46.13 4.13
C SER A 25 -12.93 -44.98 4.27
N ALA A 26 -13.72 -45.00 5.34
CA ALA A 26 -14.65 -43.92 5.66
C ALA A 26 -13.91 -42.57 5.83
N ILE A 27 -12.65 -42.63 6.30
CA ILE A 27 -11.79 -41.45 6.48
C ILE A 27 -11.39 -40.87 5.12
N GLU A 28 -11.05 -41.70 4.14
CA GLU A 28 -10.71 -41.23 2.80
C GLU A 28 -11.91 -40.63 2.06
N GLU A 29 -13.11 -41.22 2.23
CA GLU A 29 -14.33 -40.62 1.67
C GLU A 29 -14.68 -39.29 2.33
N TYR A 30 -14.43 -39.17 3.64
CA TYR A 30 -14.61 -37.92 4.37
C TYR A 30 -13.70 -36.81 3.82
N HIS A 31 -12.41 -37.07 3.65
CA HIS A 31 -11.49 -36.07 3.10
C HIS A 31 -11.82 -35.66 1.65
N LYS A 32 -12.40 -36.56 0.85
CA LYS A 32 -12.84 -36.25 -0.52
C LYS A 32 -14.07 -35.35 -0.58
N LYS A 33 -14.93 -35.44 0.45
CA LYS A 33 -16.17 -34.63 0.58
C LYS A 33 -15.98 -33.43 1.48
N ALA A 34 -14.84 -33.33 2.18
CA ALA A 34 -14.54 -32.23 3.07
C ALA A 34 -14.41 -30.94 2.26
N ASP A 35 -15.13 -29.91 2.72
CA ASP A 35 -15.07 -28.59 2.09
C ASP A 35 -13.65 -28.01 2.17
N VAL A 36 -13.26 -27.32 1.11
CA VAL A 36 -11.94 -26.68 1.05
C VAL A 36 -11.91 -25.50 2.01
N ASN A 37 -10.99 -25.52 2.97
CA ASN A 37 -10.80 -24.42 3.90
C ASN A 37 -10.08 -23.24 3.21
N HIS A 38 -10.81 -22.16 2.97
CA HIS A 38 -10.30 -20.95 2.33
C HIS A 38 -9.80 -19.88 3.31
N LEU A 39 -9.72 -20.16 4.63
CA LEU A 39 -9.35 -19.16 5.64
C LEU A 39 -8.03 -18.45 5.32
N ARG A 40 -6.97 -19.20 4.97
CA ARG A 40 -5.66 -18.62 4.66
C ARG A 40 -5.69 -17.75 3.40
N ALA A 41 -6.40 -18.19 2.37
CA ALA A 41 -6.56 -17.44 1.12
C ALA A 41 -7.33 -16.12 1.36
N ASN A 42 -8.40 -16.18 2.16
CA ASN A 42 -9.20 -15.02 2.54
C ASN A 42 -8.40 -14.03 3.39
N LEU A 43 -7.66 -14.53 4.38
CA LEU A 43 -6.77 -13.68 5.18
C LEU A 43 -5.70 -13.01 4.30
N GLN A 44 -5.09 -13.75 3.38
CA GLN A 44 -4.13 -13.17 2.44
C GLN A 44 -4.78 -12.10 1.56
N TYR A 45 -6.02 -12.30 1.10
CA TYR A 45 -6.76 -11.31 0.33
C TYR A 45 -7.09 -10.05 1.15
N MET A 46 -7.62 -10.21 2.36
CA MET A 46 -7.96 -9.09 3.25
C MET A 46 -6.72 -8.31 3.70
N LEU A 47 -5.62 -9.01 4.00
CA LEU A 47 -4.37 -8.42 4.48
C LEU A 47 -3.44 -7.96 3.37
N LYS A 48 -3.68 -8.33 2.10
CA LYS A 48 -2.98 -7.75 0.93
C LYS A 48 -3.22 -6.24 0.79
N GLY A 49 -4.16 -5.67 1.54
CA GLY A 49 -4.53 -4.26 1.51
C GLY A 49 -3.72 -3.35 2.44
N ARG A 50 -2.59 -2.84 1.92
CA ARG A 50 -2.16 -1.43 2.00
C ARG A 50 -0.87 -1.31 1.18
N PHE A 51 -1.02 -1.11 -0.12
CA PHE A 51 0.12 -0.75 -0.97
C PHE A 51 0.52 0.69 -0.66
N VAL A 52 1.44 0.86 0.29
CA VAL A 52 2.07 2.15 0.54
C VAL A 52 3.01 2.40 -0.64
N ALA A 53 2.66 3.38 -1.48
CA ALA A 53 3.53 3.79 -2.56
C ALA A 53 4.93 4.12 -2.00
N LYS A 54 5.98 3.77 -2.75
CA LYS A 54 7.36 4.06 -2.35
C LYS A 54 7.48 5.54 -1.99
N LYS A 55 8.16 5.84 -0.87
CA LYS A 55 8.30 7.21 -0.36
C LYS A 55 8.79 8.20 -1.42
N ALA A 56 9.72 7.77 -2.27
CA ALA A 56 10.22 8.57 -3.40
C ALA A 56 9.11 9.01 -4.38
N ILE A 57 8.19 8.10 -4.73
CA ILE A 57 7.07 8.39 -5.64
C ILE A 57 6.10 9.37 -4.96
N THR A 58 5.81 9.16 -3.67
CA THR A 58 4.95 10.08 -2.92
C THR A 58 5.56 11.48 -2.81
N GLU A 59 6.87 11.58 -2.58
CA GLU A 59 7.60 12.84 -2.51
C GLU A 59 7.62 13.54 -3.88
N GLN A 60 7.79 12.80 -4.97
CA GLN A 60 7.72 13.33 -6.33
C GLN A 60 6.34 13.93 -6.64
N VAL A 61 5.26 13.21 -6.31
CA VAL A 61 3.88 13.70 -6.50
C VAL A 61 3.61 14.93 -5.62
N LEU A 62 4.09 14.93 -4.37
CA LEU A 62 3.99 16.11 -3.50
C LEU A 62 4.77 17.31 -4.07
N ALA A 63 6.00 17.09 -4.55
CA ALA A 63 6.82 18.15 -5.15
C ALA A 63 6.17 18.74 -6.41
N GLN A 64 5.60 17.90 -7.27
CA GLN A 64 4.87 18.35 -8.48
C GLN A 64 3.62 19.16 -8.15
N ASN A 65 2.92 18.80 -7.06
CA ASN A 65 1.69 19.48 -6.64
C ASN A 65 1.93 20.74 -5.80
N ARG A 66 3.10 20.86 -5.15
CA ARG A 66 3.49 22.05 -4.37
C ARG A 66 3.52 23.29 -5.27
N GLY A 67 3.01 24.40 -4.74
CA GLY A 67 3.00 25.69 -5.44
C GLY A 67 1.77 25.95 -6.33
N ARG A 68 0.89 24.95 -6.57
CA ARG A 68 -0.43 25.21 -7.20
C ARG A 68 -1.38 25.98 -6.29
N LYS A 69 -1.27 25.77 -4.96
CA LYS A 69 -2.01 26.52 -3.94
C LYS A 69 -1.02 27.32 -3.10
N SER A 70 -1.42 28.55 -2.73
CA SER A 70 -0.61 29.42 -1.85
C SER A 70 -0.28 28.76 -0.50
N LYS A 71 -1.11 27.83 -0.02
CA LYS A 71 -0.90 27.10 1.25
C LYS A 71 0.22 26.06 1.17
N ASP A 72 0.44 25.49 -0.02
CA ASP A 72 1.41 24.43 -0.25
C ASP A 72 2.77 24.99 -0.69
N GLN A 73 2.85 26.32 -0.85
CA GLN A 73 4.08 26.99 -1.22
C GLN A 73 4.96 27.10 0.03
N PRO A 74 6.20 26.58 -0.01
CA PRO A 74 7.10 26.75 1.12
C PRO A 74 7.31 28.26 1.36
N PRO A 75 7.39 28.69 2.64
CA PRO A 75 7.58 30.09 2.95
C PRO A 75 8.83 30.58 2.23
N LYS A 76 8.66 31.57 1.35
CA LYS A 76 9.79 32.20 0.67
C LYS A 76 10.72 32.69 1.78
N LYS A 77 11.96 32.21 1.78
CA LYS A 77 13.01 32.71 2.66
C LYS A 77 13.30 34.15 2.24
N ALA A 78 12.47 35.08 2.71
CA ALA A 78 12.78 36.49 2.59
C ALA A 78 14.01 36.72 3.46
N ALA A 79 15.14 37.01 2.82
CA ALA A 79 16.25 37.64 3.51
C ALA A 79 15.65 38.85 4.23
N LYS A 80 15.74 38.88 5.57
CA LYS A 80 15.28 40.02 6.36
C LYS A 80 15.90 41.26 5.71
N LYS A 81 15.05 42.16 5.20
CA LYS A 81 15.54 43.45 4.71
C LYS A 81 16.31 44.07 5.86
N LYS A 82 17.56 44.48 5.58
CA LYS A 82 18.30 45.32 6.53
C LYS A 82 17.40 46.54 6.83
N PRO A 83 17.33 47.00 8.09
CA PRO A 83 16.52 48.17 8.41
C PRO A 83 16.91 49.30 7.45
N GLU A 84 15.92 49.87 6.78
CA GLU A 84 16.11 51.00 5.87
C GLU A 84 16.80 52.11 6.67
N GLY A 85 17.95 52.56 6.15
CA GLY A 85 18.86 53.43 6.85
C GLY A 85 18.14 54.69 7.33
N THR A 86 18.05 54.83 8.64
CA THR A 86 17.65 56.09 9.26
C THR A 86 18.66 57.16 8.84
N VAL A 87 18.17 58.37 8.56
CA VAL A 87 19.00 59.51 8.12
C VAL A 87 20.16 59.78 9.07
N PHE A 88 20.03 59.38 10.33
CA PHE A 88 21.08 59.41 11.32
C PHE A 88 21.57 58.00 11.60
N THR A 89 22.86 57.80 11.41
CA THR A 89 23.56 56.58 11.82
C THR A 89 24.09 56.75 13.23
N GLU A 90 24.37 55.64 13.92
CA GLU A 90 25.00 55.65 15.25
C GLU A 90 26.32 56.44 15.27
N GLU A 91 27.02 56.52 14.12
CA GLU A 91 28.23 57.31 13.97
C GLU A 91 27.97 58.83 13.97
N ASP A 92 26.80 59.26 13.49
CA ASP A 92 26.38 60.66 13.51
C ASP A 92 26.05 61.12 14.94
N PHE A 93 25.41 60.26 15.73
CA PHE A 93 25.20 60.53 17.15
C PHE A 93 26.51 60.67 17.91
N ARG A 94 27.51 59.81 17.63
CA ARG A 94 28.84 59.92 18.23
C ARG A 94 29.60 61.18 17.84
N LYS A 95 29.39 61.71 16.63
CA LYS A 95 29.94 63.02 16.22
C LYS A 95 29.24 64.15 16.97
N PHE A 96 27.91 64.13 17.01
CA PHE A 96 27.11 65.13 17.71
C PHE A 96 27.47 65.23 19.20
N GLU A 97 27.61 64.08 19.88
CA GLU A 97 28.02 64.04 21.29
C GLU A 97 29.38 64.71 21.51
N ARG A 98 30.36 64.46 20.62
CA ARG A 98 31.70 65.07 20.75
C ARG A 98 31.71 66.56 20.49
N GLU A 99 30.86 67.03 19.58
CA GLU A 99 30.78 68.43 19.18
C GLU A 99 30.07 69.28 20.23
N TYR A 100 29.04 68.74 20.87
CA TYR A 100 28.21 69.49 21.83
C TYR A 100 28.61 69.29 23.29
N PHE A 101 28.92 68.05 23.67
CA PHE A 101 29.26 67.71 25.05
C PHE A 101 30.75 67.47 25.22
N GLY A 102 31.58 68.20 24.44
CA GLY A 102 33.04 68.11 24.38
C GLY A 102 33.61 67.48 25.64
N ARG A 103 34.24 66.31 25.47
CA ARG A 103 34.74 65.49 26.60
C ARG A 103 35.40 66.40 27.63
N PRO A 104 35.28 66.14 28.95
CA PRO A 104 36.19 66.79 29.88
C PRO A 104 37.65 66.57 29.44
#